data_AF-A0AAD2TN17-F1
#
_entry.id   AF-A0AAD2TN17-F1
#
_cell.length_a   1.000
_cell.length_b   1.000
_cell.length_c   1.000
_cell.angle_alpha   90.00
_cell.angle_beta   90.00
_cell.angle_gamma   90.00
#
_symmetry.space_group_name_H-M   'P 1'
#
loop_
_entity.id
_entity.type
_entity.pdbx_description
1 polymer ?
#
loop_
_entity_poly.entity_id
_entity_poly.type
_entity_poly.pdbx_seq_one_letter_code
_entity_poly.pdbx_strand_id
1 'polypeptide(L)' 'MTKGSIGLNAGAIWNLLSDGQHWSFEALRAKSALTDADLWSAIGWLARENKIEIDNTSSHPIFCPGTNFYF' A
#
# COMPACT_ATOMS: atom_id res chain seq x y z
N MET A 1 -5.66 -16.41 4.51
CA MET A 1 -5.38 -15.07 5.09
C MET A 1 -6.52 -14.67 6.01
N THR A 2 -6.25 -14.14 7.20
CA THR A 2 -7.29 -13.63 8.11
C THR A 2 -7.35 -12.11 8.03
N LYS A 3 -8.46 -11.48 8.46
CA LYS A 3 -8.55 -10.02 8.55
C LYS A 3 -7.43 -9.41 9.41
N GLY A 4 -7.03 -10.10 10.49
CA GLY A 4 -5.92 -9.67 11.35
C GLY A 4 -4.57 -9.66 10.63
N SER A 5 -4.27 -10.71 9.85
CA SER A 5 -3.04 -10.76 9.05
C SER A 5 -3.01 -9.69 7.96
N ILE A 6 -4.15 -9.38 7.33
CA ILE A 6 -4.24 -8.31 6.32
C ILE A 6 -3.96 -6.95 6.96
N GLY A 7 -4.52 -6.67 8.13
CA GLY A 7 -4.28 -5.42 8.86
C GLY A 7 -2.81 -5.25 9.29
N LEU A 8 -2.15 -6.33 9.73
CA LEU A 8 -0.72 -6.31 10.05
C LEU A 8 0.14 -6.02 8.82
N ASN A 9 -0.14 -6.71 7.70
CA ASN A 9 0.56 -6.47 6.43
C ASN A 9 0.32 -5.04 5.92
N ALA A 10 -0.92 -4.53 6.06
CA ALA A 10 -1.28 -3.15 5.72
C ALA A 10 -0.47 -2.13 6.54
N GLY A 11 -0.29 -2.36 7.84
CA GLY A 11 0.57 -1.52 8.69
C GLY A 11 2.03 -1.52 8.23
N ALA A 12 2.57 -2.67 7.83
CA ALA A 12 3.92 -2.75 7.29
C ALA A 12 4.08 -1.98 5.97
N ILE A 13 3.11 -2.12 5.05
CA ILE A 13 3.09 -1.36 3.78
C ILE A 13 2.93 0.14 4.04
N TRP A 14 2.08 0.54 4.99
CA TRP A 14 1.92 1.93 5.37
C TRP A 14 3.23 2.56 5.85
N ASN A 15 3.99 1.86 6.69
CA ASN A 15 5.28 2.36 7.16
C ASN A 15 6.28 2.57 6.01
N LEU A 16 6.25 1.73 4.96
CA LEU A 16 7.08 1.92 3.76
C LEU A 16 6.63 3.13 2.93
N LEU A 17 5.31 3.34 2.81
CA LEU A 17 4.75 4.49 2.08
C LEU A 17 4.97 5.80 2.84
N SER A 18 4.99 5.78 4.17
CA SER A 18 5.14 6.95 5.05
C SER A 18 6.41 7.77 4.81
N ASP A 19 7.40 7.24 4.09
CA ASP A 19 8.59 7.99 3.66
C ASP A 19 8.28 9.08 2.61
N GLY A 20 7.00 9.22 2.19
CA GLY A 20 6.54 10.24 1.25
C GLY A 20 6.92 9.96 -0.21
N GLN A 21 7.42 8.76 -0.47
CA GLN A 21 7.82 8.33 -1.81
C GLN A 21 6.66 7.68 -2.56
N HIS A 22 6.78 7.71 -3.89
CA HIS A 22 5.92 6.97 -4.80
C HIS A 22 6.51 5.57 -5.01
N TRP A 23 5.72 4.54 -4.74
CA TRP A 23 6.17 3.16 -4.82
C TRP A 23 5.44 2.39 -5.91
N SER A 24 6.19 1.61 -6.69
CA SER A 24 5.60 0.63 -7.60
C SER A 24 5.23 -0.65 -6.85
N PHE A 25 4.29 -1.42 -7.42
CA PHE A 25 3.90 -2.72 -6.88
C PHE A 25 5.11 -3.65 -6.67
N GLU A 26 6.02 -3.71 -7.65
CA GLU A 26 7.21 -4.57 -7.59
C GLU A 26 8.18 -4.13 -6.48
N ALA A 27 8.37 -2.82 -6.29
CA ALA A 27 9.22 -2.30 -5.23
C ALA A 27 8.66 -2.61 -3.84
N LEU A 28 7.35 -2.46 -3.65
CA LEU A 28 6.67 -2.84 -2.40
C LEU A 28 6.78 -4.33 -2.14
N ARG A 29 6.58 -5.17 -3.16
CA ARG A 29 6.73 -6.62 -3.06
C ARG A 29 8.15 -7.00 -2.62
N ALA A 30 9.16 -6.42 -3.27
CA ALA A 30 10.56 -6.69 -2.95
C ALA A 30 10.93 -6.24 -1.52
N LYS A 31 10.42 -5.09 -1.05
CA LYS A 31 10.73 -4.58 0.29
C LYS A 31 9.96 -5.25 1.42
N SER A 32 8.70 -5.59 1.19
CA SER A 32 7.84 -6.22 2.19
C SER A 32 8.01 -7.74 2.26
N ALA A 33 8.63 -8.35 1.23
CA ALA A 33 8.74 -9.81 1.05
C ALA A 33 7.38 -10.53 1.09
N LEU A 34 6.29 -9.82 0.77
CA LEU A 34 4.94 -10.36 0.72
C LEU A 34 4.67 -11.07 -0.62
N THR A 35 3.72 -11.99 -0.59
CA THR A 35 3.15 -12.55 -1.82
C THR A 35 2.28 -11.50 -2.52
N ASP A 36 2.04 -11.67 -3.82
CA ASP A 36 1.18 -10.74 -4.57
C ASP A 36 -0.23 -10.65 -3.97
N ALA A 37 -0.76 -11.78 -3.48
CA ALA A 37 -2.07 -11.82 -2.83
C ALA A 37 -2.08 -11.06 -1.49
N ASP A 38 -1.03 -11.20 -0.67
CA ASP A 38 -0.89 -10.49 0.60
C ASP A 38 -0.74 -8.99 0.36
N LEU A 39 0.07 -8.61 -0.63
CA LEU A 39 0.32 -7.22 -0.98
C LEU A 39 -0.95 -6.55 -1.51
N TRP A 40 -1.66 -7.18 -2.45
CA TRP A 40 -2.95 -6.65 -2.93
C TRP A 40 -4.00 -6.54 -1.82
N SER A 41 -4.04 -7.50 -0.90
CA SER A 41 -4.95 -7.46 0.25
C SER A 41 -4.61 -6.31 1.20
N ALA A 42 -3.32 -6.08 1.46
CA ALA A 42 -2.82 -4.97 2.27
C ALA A 42 -3.12 -3.60 1.63
N ILE A 43 -2.86 -3.47 0.33
CA ILE A 43 -3.18 -2.26 -0.45
C ILE A 43 -4.68 -1.98 -0.42
N GLY A 44 -5.51 -3.00 -0.66
CA GLY A 44 -6.97 -2.86 -0.61
C GLY A 44 -7.47 -2.48 0.79
N TRP A 45 -6.82 -2.98 1.85
CA TRP A 45 -7.13 -2.58 3.23
C TRP A 45 -6.82 -1.11 3.49
N LEU A 46 -5.68 -0.61 3.01
CA LEU A 46 -5.30 0.80 3.13
C LEU A 46 -6.20 1.73 2.30
N ALA A 47 -6.58 1.30 1.09
CA ALA A 47 -7.52 2.01 0.24
C ALA A 47 -8.90 2.15 0.90
N ARG A 48 -9.39 1.09 1.56
CA ARG A 48 -10.62 1.14 2.37
C ARG A 48 -10.55 2.19 3.50
N GLU A 49 -9.37 2.46 4.02
CA GLU A 49 -9.13 3.44 5.08
C GLU A 49 -8.81 4.85 4.55
N ASN A 50 -8.85 5.07 3.22
CA ASN A 50 -8.42 6.31 2.56
C ASN A 50 -6.99 6.74 2.93
N LYS A 51 -6.12 5.79 3.26
CA LYS A 51 -4.74 6.07 3.67
C LYS A 51 -3.79 6.22 2.50
N ILE A 52 -4.12 5.68 1.33
CA ILE A 52 -3.24 5.67 0.16
C ILE A 52 -3.97 6.22 -1.05
N GLU A 53 -3.22 6.81 -1.95
CA GLU A 53 -3.63 7.14 -3.31
C GLU A 53 -3.03 6.12 -4.28
N ILE A 54 -3.80 5.80 -5.32
CA ILE A 54 -3.41 4.86 -6.37
C ILE A 54 -3.44 5.62 -7.69
N ASP A 55 -2.25 5.87 -8.24
CA ASP A 55 -2.08 6.49 -9.54
C ASP A 55 -1.97 5.40 -10.62
N ASN A 56 -2.92 5.43 -11.56
CA ASN A 56 -3.00 4.50 -12.69
C ASN A 56 -2.66 5.18 -14.04
N THR A 57 -2.04 6.37 -14.01
CA THR A 57 -1.64 7.09 -15.23
C THR A 57 -0.47 6.41 -15.95
N SER A 58 0.36 5.66 -15.22
CA SER A 58 1.44 4.83 -15.76
C SER A 58 0.95 3.42 -16.14
N SER A 59 1.75 2.70 -16.94
CA SER A 59 1.48 1.29 -17.30
C SER A 59 1.42 0.34 -16.10
N HIS A 60 1.98 0.76 -14.95
CA HIS A 60 1.89 0.06 -13.68
C HIS A 60 1.34 0.99 -12.61
N PRO A 61 0.52 0.48 -11.67
CA PRO A 61 -0.02 1.29 -10.59
C PRO A 61 1.08 1.76 -9.65
N ILE A 62 1.02 3.03 -9.29
CA ILE A 62 1.91 3.68 -8.33
C ILE A 62 1.11 4.00 -7.07
N PHE A 63 1.72 3.74 -5.92
CA PHE A 63 1.12 3.91 -4.60
C PHE A 63 1.86 5.00 -3.83
N CYS A 64 1.11 5.92 -3.24
CA CYS A 64 1.65 6.95 -2.36
C CYS A 64 0.72 7.15 -1.15
N PRO A 65 1.22 7.75 -0.06
CA PRO A 65 0.37 8.18 1.04
C PRO A 65 -0.74 9.09 0.53
N GLY A 66 -1.96 8.83 0.95
CA GLY A 66 -3.10 9.70 0.67
C GLY A 66 -2.87 11.05 1.32
N THR A 67 -3.05 12.12 0.56
CA THR A 67 -2.84 13.50 0.98
C THR A 67 -3.91 14.02 1.94
N ASN A 68 -4.76 13.15 2.46
CA ASN A 68 -5.89 13.50 3.34
C ASN A 68 -5.47 13.79 4.79
N PHE A 69 -4.37 14.51 4.96
CA PHE A 69 -3.95 15.16 6.22
C PHE A 69 -4.33 16.65 6.25
N TYR A 70 -5.21 17.11 5.35
CA TYR A 70 -5.69 18.48 5.33
C TYR A 70 -7.08 18.60 5.97
N PHE A 71 -7.06 19.14 7.20
CA PHE A 71 -8.11 19.73 8.04
C PHE A 71 -8.98 18.80 8.91
#